data_AF-A0A1R2B2U7-F1
#
_entry.id   AF-A0A1R2B2U7-F1
#
_cell.length_a   1.000
_cell.length_b   1.000
_cell.length_c   1.000
_cell.angle_alpha   90.00
_cell.angle_beta   90.00
_cell.angle_gamma   90.00
#
_symmetry.space_group_name_H-M   'P 1'
#
loop_
_entity.id
_entity.type
_entity.pdbx_description
1 polymer ?
#
loop_
_entity_poly.entity_id
_entity_poly.type
_entity_poly.pdbx_seq_one_letter_code
_entity_poly.pdbx_strand_id
1 'polypeptide(L)'
;MDSALSIRTDSPTRNIRSSCMQRNEAKSISYERPASVKFLYMNIRNKSYVIAPSKKKFSHISSTSESVGPGKYNINSHSRGPSHEFSKVPRFEKSAAYDYLARVPSFGRIKLTEKIEYNKDLSRLTTKQQVQKRQKSSELKKIKAEIIKIAHTNILKHKKEVHENKIKEKYKRIEYNQKLGEIKEIKKTWVTLKSALGMIFILKVFIKNKKNLRIRIFSMLKKFQQIARCIGKMRLILKNFRKNRAIKTLMLLFVPYMKSWLKTRKKKYMNLVALNIEKVLSCSMLFNTIAKWHKTILTMQRFIKKYLTLKKILYDKLLNMWNESEAVIFKKKLTKTKKRTIKSKTRVKKTLGVSTIPEEIKKHYITKLIWTKLKDYLEQIKKYTEECREIDYANKEQEFEILIMNQEKVPYPQKPVKPRILPLITRDNFSEMIQTAERERNHWGVVIHAINTKLQMSYIIKTQQEIE
;
A
#
# COMPACT_ATOMS: atom_id res chain seq x y z
N MET A 1 14.05 -16.05 -72.25
CA MET A 1 13.80 -17.11 -71.24
C MET A 1 14.52 -16.69 -69.97
N ASP A 2 13.75 -16.66 -68.89
CA ASP A 2 14.07 -16.45 -67.46
C ASP A 2 14.65 -15.08 -67.04
N SER A 3 13.84 -14.08 -66.64
CA SER A 3 12.95 -13.94 -65.46
C SER A 3 13.67 -13.69 -64.13
N ALA A 4 13.77 -12.42 -63.71
CA ALA A 4 13.77 -12.03 -62.29
C ALA A 4 13.49 -10.51 -62.10
N LEU A 5 12.19 -10.20 -62.00
CA LEU A 5 11.56 -9.34 -60.99
C LEU A 5 12.24 -8.00 -60.60
N SER A 6 11.83 -6.92 -61.25
CA SER A 6 11.91 -5.56 -60.70
C SER A 6 10.75 -5.30 -59.75
N ILE A 7 11.01 -5.18 -58.45
CA ILE A 7 10.01 -4.73 -57.47
C ILE A 7 10.12 -3.22 -57.36
N ARG A 8 9.19 -2.53 -58.04
CA ARG A 8 8.72 -1.18 -57.70
C ARG A 8 7.90 -1.28 -56.41
N THR A 9 8.23 -0.45 -55.43
CA THR A 9 7.27 -0.05 -54.40
C THR A 9 7.29 1.47 -54.28
N ASP A 10 6.22 2.06 -54.78
CA ASP A 10 5.94 3.48 -54.71
C ASP A 10 5.44 3.90 -53.31
N SER A 11 6.11 4.90 -52.72
CA SER A 11 5.55 5.96 -51.87
C SER A 11 4.96 5.59 -50.47
N PRO A 12 4.81 6.52 -49.49
CA PRO A 12 4.84 7.98 -49.65
C PRO A 12 5.73 8.76 -48.66
N THR A 13 6.36 9.78 -49.22
CA THR A 13 6.82 10.99 -48.53
C THR A 13 5.66 11.64 -47.78
N ARG A 14 5.67 11.57 -46.44
CA ARG A 14 4.82 12.42 -45.60
C ARG A 14 5.34 13.85 -45.64
N ASN A 15 4.68 14.65 -46.47
CA ASN A 15 4.54 16.09 -46.32
C ASN A 15 3.99 16.41 -44.93
N ILE A 16 4.81 16.98 -44.03
CA ILE A 16 4.31 17.75 -42.90
C ILE A 16 4.58 19.21 -43.24
N ARG A 17 3.67 19.77 -44.04
CA ARG A 17 3.44 21.22 -44.11
C ARG A 17 3.06 21.69 -42.71
N SER A 18 3.96 22.45 -42.11
CA SER A 18 3.67 23.73 -41.45
C SER A 18 2.19 24.06 -41.21
N SER A 19 1.64 23.70 -40.04
CA SER A 19 0.50 24.42 -39.46
C SER A 19 1.00 25.65 -38.70
N CYS A 20 1.55 26.59 -39.47
CA CYS A 20 1.66 27.98 -39.08
C CYS A 20 0.28 28.61 -39.32
N MET A 21 -0.70 28.35 -38.47
CA MET A 21 -2.01 29.03 -38.42
C MET A 21 -2.77 28.52 -37.19
N GLN A 22 -2.33 28.94 -36.00
CA GLN A 22 -3.12 28.95 -34.76
C GLN A 22 -2.40 29.76 -33.65
N ARG A 23 -1.73 30.86 -34.05
CA ARG A 23 -1.03 31.78 -33.14
C ARG A 23 -1.76 33.10 -32.90
N ASN A 24 -2.97 33.27 -33.43
CA ASN A 24 -3.70 34.54 -33.34
C ASN A 24 -4.98 34.51 -32.48
N GLU A 25 -5.32 33.39 -31.83
CA GLU A 25 -6.50 33.33 -30.94
C GLU A 25 -6.16 33.27 -29.44
N ALA A 26 -4.88 33.45 -29.07
CA ALA A 26 -4.44 33.50 -27.66
C ALA A 26 -4.12 34.92 -27.17
N LYS A 27 -4.73 35.95 -27.79
CA LYS A 27 -4.59 37.36 -27.38
C LYS A 27 -5.95 38.03 -27.18
N SER A 28 -6.73 37.51 -26.24
CA SER A 28 -7.75 38.28 -25.48
C SER A 28 -8.46 37.35 -24.50
N ILE A 29 -7.75 36.83 -23.50
CA ILE A 29 -8.41 36.47 -22.24
C ILE A 29 -8.03 37.59 -21.29
N SER A 30 -8.92 38.58 -21.24
CA SER A 30 -8.99 39.58 -20.20
C SER A 30 -8.85 38.88 -18.85
N TYR A 31 -7.96 39.41 -18.01
CA TYR A 31 -7.89 39.08 -16.60
C TYR A 31 -9.21 39.52 -15.95
N GLU A 32 -10.22 38.66 -15.96
CA GLU A 32 -11.28 38.74 -14.96
C GLU A 32 -10.65 38.36 -13.62
N ARG A 33 -10.33 39.40 -12.86
CA ARG A 33 -10.05 39.35 -11.44
C ARG A 33 -11.15 38.48 -10.80
N PRO A 34 -10.88 37.28 -10.25
CA PRO A 34 -11.91 36.58 -9.52
C PRO A 34 -12.28 37.48 -8.34
N ALA A 35 -13.51 37.98 -8.38
CA ALA A 35 -14.13 38.75 -7.32
C ALA A 35 -13.86 38.03 -6.00
N SER A 36 -13.46 38.82 -5.00
CA SER A 36 -13.31 38.42 -3.61
C SER A 36 -14.32 37.33 -3.26
N VAL A 37 -13.81 36.15 -2.90
CA VAL A 37 -14.61 35.04 -2.38
C VAL A 37 -15.32 35.57 -1.13
N LYS A 38 -16.56 36.05 -1.32
CA LYS A 38 -17.49 36.32 -0.25
C LYS A 38 -17.64 35.00 0.47
N PHE A 39 -17.16 34.95 1.71
CA PHE A 39 -17.43 33.87 2.64
C PHE A 39 -18.95 33.69 2.70
N LEU A 40 -19.47 32.73 1.94
CA LEU A 40 -20.83 32.25 2.09
C LEU A 40 -20.84 31.45 3.40
N TYR A 41 -21.01 32.17 4.51
CA TYR A 41 -21.48 31.58 5.75
C TYR A 41 -22.85 30.98 5.44
N MET A 42 -22.89 29.69 5.09
CA MET A 42 -24.10 28.90 5.16
C MET A 42 -24.50 28.80 6.63
N ASN A 43 -25.23 29.82 7.06
CA ASN A 43 -25.97 29.88 8.29
C ASN A 43 -27.18 28.94 8.13
N ILE A 44 -26.93 27.63 8.20
CA ILE A 44 -27.99 26.62 8.36
C ILE A 44 -28.45 26.71 9.82
N ARG A 45 -29.14 27.81 10.14
CA ARG A 45 -30.01 27.87 11.30
C ARG A 45 -31.32 27.22 10.86
N ASN A 46 -31.50 25.97 11.27
CA ASN A 46 -32.85 25.40 11.41
C ASN A 46 -33.62 26.30 12.39
N LYS A 47 -34.30 27.32 11.88
CA LYS A 47 -35.35 28.03 12.61
C LYS A 47 -36.58 27.13 12.58
N SER A 48 -36.59 26.10 13.42
CA SER A 48 -37.87 25.58 13.90
C SER A 48 -38.45 26.67 14.80
N TYR A 49 -39.45 27.39 14.30
CA TYR A 49 -40.32 28.20 15.13
C TYR A 49 -41.13 27.25 16.01
N VAL A 50 -40.53 26.79 17.11
CA VAL A 50 -41.30 26.32 18.25
C VAL A 50 -41.78 27.59 18.95
N ILE A 51 -43.01 27.98 18.63
CA ILE A 51 -43.74 28.99 19.38
C ILE A 51 -43.77 28.49 20.84
N ALA A 52 -42.95 29.10 21.69
CA ALA A 52 -43.02 28.87 23.12
C ALA A 52 -44.42 29.30 23.59
N PRO A 53 -45.13 28.49 24.40
CA PRO A 53 -46.40 28.91 24.95
C PRO A 53 -46.18 30.19 25.75
N SER A 54 -46.98 31.23 25.46
CA SER A 54 -46.87 32.52 26.12
C SER A 54 -46.90 32.31 27.63
N LYS A 55 -45.85 32.74 28.33
CA LYS A 55 -45.88 32.91 29.78
C LYS A 55 -46.77 34.11 30.11
N LYS A 56 -48.08 33.98 29.93
CA LYS A 56 -49.02 34.78 30.72
C LYS A 56 -48.92 34.24 32.15
N LYS A 57 -47.96 34.78 32.90
CA LYS A 57 -48.05 34.80 34.35
C LYS A 57 -49.30 35.61 34.67
N PHE A 58 -50.42 34.94 34.96
CA PHE A 58 -51.38 35.54 35.86
C PHE A 58 -50.68 35.60 37.22
N SER A 59 -50.10 36.76 37.53
CA SER A 59 -49.87 37.14 38.90
C SER A 59 -51.25 37.30 39.54
N HIS A 60 -51.83 36.21 40.01
CA HIS A 60 -52.71 36.32 41.15
C HIS A 60 -51.80 36.83 42.27
N ILE A 61 -51.85 38.14 42.50
CA ILE A 61 -51.46 38.74 43.75
C ILE A 61 -52.29 38.00 44.79
N SER A 62 -51.66 37.04 45.45
CA SER A 62 -52.12 36.47 46.69
C SER A 62 -52.04 37.60 47.72
N SER A 63 -53.09 38.41 47.82
CA SER A 63 -53.32 39.26 48.99
C SER A 63 -53.72 38.36 50.15
N THR A 64 -52.78 37.53 50.60
CA THR A 64 -52.90 36.73 51.81
C THR A 64 -51.76 37.13 52.73
N SER A 65 -51.75 38.39 53.12
CA SER A 65 -50.99 38.88 54.27
C SER A 65 -51.43 40.31 54.58
N GLU A 66 -52.56 40.48 55.25
CA GLU A 66 -52.89 41.69 56.01
C GLU A 66 -54.01 41.28 56.99
N SER A 67 -53.61 40.79 58.16
CA SER A 67 -53.61 41.59 59.40
C SER A 67 -55.03 41.79 59.95
N VAL A 68 -55.59 40.71 60.50
CA VAL A 68 -56.80 40.74 61.32
C VAL A 68 -56.38 41.16 62.73
N GLY A 69 -56.46 42.45 63.04
CA GLY A 69 -56.27 43.01 64.37
C GLY A 69 -57.27 44.15 64.61
N PRO A 70 -57.77 44.34 65.84
CA PRO A 70 -58.76 45.37 66.12
C PRO A 70 -58.11 46.75 66.00
N GLY A 71 -58.60 47.59 65.09
CA GLY A 71 -58.15 48.99 64.97
C GLY A 71 -57.60 49.44 63.62
N LYS A 72 -57.65 48.61 62.57
CA LYS A 72 -57.31 49.05 61.21
C LYS A 72 -58.43 48.71 60.22
N TYR A 73 -59.38 49.63 60.09
CA TYR A 73 -60.39 49.59 59.04
C TYR A 73 -59.94 50.48 57.87
N ASN A 74 -60.23 50.06 56.64
CA ASN A 74 -60.07 50.90 55.45
C ASN A 74 -61.05 52.08 55.56
N ILE A 75 -60.51 53.28 55.81
CA ILE A 75 -61.30 54.51 55.80
C ILE A 75 -61.42 54.94 54.34
N ASN A 76 -62.57 54.65 53.72
CA ASN A 76 -62.91 55.28 52.45
C ASN A 76 -63.05 56.78 52.69
N SER A 77 -62.36 57.59 51.88
CA SER A 77 -62.35 59.05 52.00
C SER A 77 -63.77 59.62 51.88
N HIS A 78 -64.34 60.08 52.99
CA HIS A 78 -65.60 60.82 52.99
C HIS A 78 -65.34 62.31 52.70
N SER A 79 -66.14 62.87 51.79
CA SER A 79 -66.22 64.30 51.51
C SER A 79 -66.71 65.06 52.76
N ARG A 80 -66.14 66.24 53.03
CA ARG A 80 -66.43 67.09 54.20
C ARG A 80 -67.83 67.74 54.13
N GLY A 81 -68.87 66.96 54.42
CA GLY A 81 -70.22 67.47 54.69
C GLY A 81 -70.99 66.51 55.61
N PRO A 82 -71.91 66.99 56.45
CA PRO A 82 -72.67 66.12 57.34
C PRO A 82 -73.76 65.39 56.54
N SER A 83 -73.57 64.09 56.29
CA SER A 83 -74.58 63.23 55.66
C SER A 83 -74.92 62.04 56.56
N HIS A 84 -76.14 62.02 57.10
CA HIS A 84 -76.71 60.82 57.71
C HIS A 84 -77.09 59.81 56.61
N GLU A 85 -76.28 58.77 56.42
CA GLU A 85 -76.66 57.61 55.60
C GLU A 85 -76.98 56.42 56.52
N PHE A 86 -78.24 55.98 56.50
CA PHE A 86 -78.65 54.74 57.15
C PHE A 86 -78.26 53.53 56.29
N SER A 87 -77.78 52.47 56.95
CA SER A 87 -77.42 51.20 56.33
C SER A 87 -78.56 50.63 55.48
N LYS A 88 -78.30 50.42 54.18
CA LYS A 88 -79.21 49.71 53.26
C LYS A 88 -79.09 48.18 53.33
N VAL A 89 -78.30 47.66 54.26
CA VAL A 89 -78.15 46.21 54.44
C VAL A 89 -79.27 45.72 55.37
N PRO A 90 -80.17 44.83 54.91
CA PRO A 90 -81.24 44.30 55.75
C PRO A 90 -80.62 43.55 56.94
N ARG A 91 -80.97 43.97 58.15
CA ARG A 91 -80.36 43.50 59.41
C ARG A 91 -80.68 42.06 59.79
N PHE A 92 -81.58 41.41 59.05
CA PHE A 92 -82.01 40.03 59.31
C PHE A 92 -82.02 39.24 58.01
N GLU A 93 -81.30 38.11 57.98
CA GLU A 93 -81.41 37.14 56.89
C GLU A 93 -82.86 36.64 56.81
N LYS A 94 -83.49 36.78 55.64
CA LYS A 94 -84.83 36.23 55.41
C LYS A 94 -84.77 34.72 55.59
N SER A 95 -85.42 34.21 56.65
CA SER A 95 -85.54 32.77 56.90
C SER A 95 -86.10 32.06 55.67
N ALA A 96 -85.46 30.98 55.23
CA ALA A 96 -85.89 30.17 54.10
C ALA A 96 -87.33 29.64 54.24
N ALA A 97 -87.86 29.57 55.46
CA ALA A 97 -89.24 29.23 55.74
C ALA A 97 -90.23 30.27 55.21
N TYR A 98 -89.87 31.56 55.22
CA TYR A 98 -90.73 32.65 54.76
C TYR A 98 -90.85 32.68 53.22
N ASP A 99 -89.74 32.39 52.52
CA ASP A 99 -89.74 32.28 51.06
C ASP A 99 -90.47 31.01 50.57
N TYR A 100 -90.46 29.93 51.36
CA TYR A 100 -91.26 28.75 51.07
C TYR A 100 -92.77 29.02 51.25
N LEU A 101 -93.18 29.72 52.32
CA LEU A 101 -94.58 30.11 52.52
C LEU A 101 -95.07 31.12 51.47
N ALA A 102 -94.22 32.04 51.00
CA ALA A 102 -94.57 33.01 49.97
C ALA A 102 -94.60 32.44 48.54
N ARG A 103 -93.94 31.30 48.29
CA ARG A 103 -93.87 30.65 46.95
C ARG A 103 -94.67 29.36 46.81
N VAL A 104 -95.42 28.92 47.83
CA VAL A 104 -96.41 27.86 47.63
C VAL A 104 -97.60 28.48 46.89
N PRO A 105 -97.81 28.18 45.59
CA PRO A 105 -99.08 28.53 44.95
C PRO A 105 -100.12 27.69 45.67
N SER A 106 -101.14 28.35 46.23
CA SER A 106 -102.29 27.74 46.91
C SER A 106 -102.60 26.33 46.42
N PHE A 107 -102.06 25.32 47.10
CA PHE A 107 -102.38 23.93 46.81
C PHE A 107 -103.85 23.75 47.17
N GLY A 108 -104.71 23.71 46.15
CA GLY A 108 -106.00 23.05 46.23
C GLY A 108 -107.27 23.91 46.28
N ARG A 109 -107.28 25.19 45.88
CA ARG A 109 -108.55 25.82 45.47
C ARG A 109 -108.78 25.55 43.98
N ILE A 110 -109.28 24.36 43.66
CA ILE A 110 -109.93 24.09 42.37
C ILE A 110 -110.97 25.21 42.18
N LYS A 111 -110.92 25.94 41.06
CA LYS A 111 -111.86 27.03 40.80
C LYS A 111 -113.28 26.47 40.89
N LEU A 112 -114.20 27.19 41.55
CA LEU A 112 -115.56 26.70 41.81
C LEU A 112 -116.26 26.24 40.52
N THR A 113 -115.96 26.89 39.41
CA THR A 113 -116.42 26.56 38.05
C THR A 113 -116.00 25.16 37.60
N GLU A 114 -114.73 24.79 37.79
CA GLU A 114 -114.20 23.46 37.44
C GLU A 114 -114.81 22.36 38.33
N LYS A 115 -115.13 22.66 39.60
CA LYS A 115 -115.86 21.73 40.48
C LYS A 115 -117.30 21.50 40.01
N ILE A 116 -117.97 22.54 39.52
CA ILE A 116 -119.35 22.45 39.01
C ILE A 116 -119.40 21.62 37.71
N GLU A 117 -118.47 21.85 36.79
CA GLU A 117 -118.36 21.06 35.55
C GLU A 117 -118.01 19.60 35.85
N TYR A 118 -117.06 19.35 36.74
CA TYR A 118 -116.71 18.00 37.17
C TYR A 118 -117.89 17.25 37.82
N ASN A 119 -118.72 17.95 38.59
CA ASN A 119 -119.93 17.38 39.19
C ASN A 119 -121.04 17.11 38.16
N LYS A 120 -121.22 17.99 37.16
CA LYS A 120 -122.15 17.76 36.03
C LYS A 120 -121.73 16.56 35.18
N ASP A 121 -120.43 16.39 34.93
CA ASP A 121 -119.90 15.24 34.20
C ASP A 121 -120.01 13.95 35.01
N LEU A 122 -119.88 14.02 36.33
CA LEU A 122 -120.12 12.87 37.20
C LEU A 122 -121.61 12.49 37.25
N SER A 123 -122.54 13.45 37.31
CA SER A 123 -123.98 13.16 37.40
C SER A 123 -124.57 12.48 36.17
N ARG A 124 -123.88 12.54 35.02
CA ARG A 124 -124.25 11.83 33.78
C ARG A 124 -123.82 10.36 33.75
N LEU A 125 -122.97 9.94 34.70
CA LEU A 125 -122.46 8.58 34.80
C LEU A 125 -123.28 7.77 35.81
N THR A 126 -123.49 6.48 35.54
CA THR A 126 -124.14 5.58 36.50
C THR A 126 -123.30 5.44 37.78
N THR A 127 -123.94 5.15 38.91
CA THR A 127 -123.27 5.00 40.23
C THR A 127 -122.08 4.04 40.19
N LYS A 128 -122.17 2.93 39.43
CA LYS A 128 -121.06 1.99 39.21
C LYS A 128 -119.87 2.65 38.50
N GLN A 129 -120.12 3.47 37.48
CA GLN A 129 -119.07 4.17 36.73
C GLN A 129 -118.41 5.29 37.54
N GLN A 130 -119.16 5.99 38.40
CA GLN A 130 -118.60 7.00 39.30
C GLN A 130 -117.63 6.38 40.33
N VAL A 131 -117.98 5.24 40.91
CA VAL A 131 -117.12 4.50 41.86
C VAL A 131 -115.85 4.03 41.17
N GLN A 132 -115.94 3.44 39.97
CA GLN A 132 -114.76 3.03 39.19
C GLN A 132 -113.85 4.19 38.83
N LYS A 133 -114.40 5.37 38.45
CA LYS A 133 -113.59 6.55 38.13
C LYS A 133 -112.89 7.12 39.36
N ARG A 134 -113.53 7.08 40.54
CA ARG A 134 -112.90 7.45 41.83
C ARG A 134 -111.82 6.45 42.24
N GLN A 135 -112.05 5.15 42.06
CA GLN A 135 -111.04 4.11 42.31
C GLN A 135 -109.84 4.27 41.37
N LYS A 136 -110.05 4.41 40.06
CA LYS A 136 -108.98 4.70 39.09
C LYS A 136 -108.23 5.99 39.41
N SER A 137 -108.91 7.05 39.84
CA SER A 137 -108.23 8.28 40.26
C SER A 137 -107.42 8.10 41.53
N SER A 138 -107.91 7.31 42.49
CA SER A 138 -107.19 6.96 43.72
C SER A 138 -105.95 6.11 43.42
N GLU A 139 -106.09 5.10 42.56
CA GLU A 139 -104.99 4.26 42.07
C GLU A 139 -103.94 5.09 41.32
N LEU A 140 -104.35 5.98 40.41
CA LEU A 140 -103.44 6.89 39.73
C LEU A 140 -102.72 7.83 40.70
N LYS A 141 -103.38 8.29 41.78
CA LYS A 141 -102.73 9.10 42.82
C LYS A 141 -101.73 8.27 43.63
N LYS A 142 -102.03 7.01 43.95
CA LYS A 142 -101.11 6.08 44.63
C LYS A 142 -99.88 5.78 43.76
N ILE A 143 -100.08 5.45 42.48
CA ILE A 143 -99.00 5.23 41.50
C ILE A 143 -98.14 6.48 41.37
N LYS A 144 -98.74 7.67 41.24
CA LYS A 144 -97.98 8.94 41.21
C LYS A 144 -97.20 9.17 42.50
N ALA A 145 -97.77 8.88 43.66
CA ALA A 145 -97.07 9.01 44.94
C ALA A 145 -95.88 8.03 45.05
N GLU A 146 -96.01 6.80 44.54
CA GLU A 146 -94.91 5.83 44.47
C GLU A 146 -93.82 6.28 43.50
N ILE A 147 -94.17 6.75 42.31
CA ILE A 147 -93.21 7.29 41.34
C ILE A 147 -92.46 8.48 41.94
N ILE A 148 -93.15 9.38 42.64
CA ILE A 148 -92.52 10.53 43.31
C ILE A 148 -91.58 10.07 44.42
N LYS A 149 -91.97 9.06 45.23
CA LYS A 149 -91.09 8.48 46.25
C LYS A 149 -89.83 7.85 45.64
N ILE A 150 -89.96 7.09 44.57
CA ILE A 150 -88.83 6.46 43.85
C ILE A 150 -87.93 7.52 43.23
N ALA A 151 -88.50 8.53 42.57
CA ALA A 151 -87.74 9.64 42.00
C ALA A 151 -86.97 10.41 43.09
N HIS A 152 -87.61 10.67 44.24
CA HIS A 152 -86.98 11.36 45.35
C HIS A 152 -85.83 10.54 45.97
N THR A 153 -86.00 9.24 46.17
CA THR A 153 -84.92 8.37 46.68
C THR A 153 -83.75 8.28 45.70
N ASN A 154 -84.02 8.21 44.39
CA ASN A 154 -82.98 8.22 43.36
C ASN A 154 -82.23 9.56 43.30
N ILE A 155 -82.93 10.69 43.42
CA ILE A 155 -82.29 12.01 43.50
C ILE A 155 -81.40 12.11 44.75
N LEU A 156 -81.85 11.60 45.89
CA LEU A 156 -81.04 11.58 47.11
C LEU A 156 -79.81 10.68 46.99
N LYS A 157 -79.94 9.49 46.38
CA LYS A 157 -78.81 8.60 46.09
C LYS A 157 -77.79 9.27 45.17
N HIS A 158 -78.25 9.84 44.06
CA HIS A 158 -77.38 10.56 43.13
C HIS A 158 -76.66 11.74 43.81
N LYS A 159 -77.37 12.51 44.66
CA LYS A 159 -76.75 13.60 45.42
C LYS A 159 -75.66 13.09 46.37
N LYS A 160 -75.88 11.95 47.03
CA LYS A 160 -74.87 11.31 47.89
C LYS A 160 -73.66 10.82 47.08
N GLU A 161 -73.86 10.13 45.97
CA GLU A 161 -72.76 9.65 45.11
C GLU A 161 -71.91 10.79 44.56
N VAL A 162 -72.53 11.87 44.09
CA VAL A 162 -71.81 13.07 43.63
C VAL A 162 -71.00 13.69 44.76
N HIS A 163 -71.55 13.70 45.98
CA HIS A 163 -70.85 14.22 47.14
C HIS A 163 -69.66 13.34 47.51
N GLU A 164 -69.83 12.02 47.56
CA GLU A 164 -68.75 11.07 47.82
C GLU A 164 -67.65 11.13 46.75
N ASN A 165 -68.00 11.26 45.48
CA ASN A 165 -67.02 11.42 44.40
C ASN A 165 -66.22 12.72 44.54
N LYS A 166 -66.88 13.84 44.89
CA LYS A 166 -66.20 15.10 45.19
C LYS A 166 -65.24 14.95 46.37
N ILE A 167 -65.61 14.20 47.40
CA ILE A 167 -64.75 13.93 48.55
C ILE A 167 -63.55 13.05 48.14
N LYS A 168 -63.78 11.96 47.40
CA LYS A 168 -62.71 11.09 46.89
C LYS A 168 -61.72 11.86 46.02
N GLU A 169 -62.18 12.73 45.13
CA GLU A 169 -61.32 13.59 44.33
C GLU A 169 -60.50 14.57 45.18
N LYS A 170 -61.11 15.14 46.23
CA LYS A 170 -60.39 16.02 47.17
C LYS A 170 -59.28 15.25 47.88
N TYR A 171 -59.55 14.05 48.38
CA TYR A 171 -58.53 13.21 49.02
C TYR A 171 -57.41 12.84 48.04
N LYS A 172 -57.73 12.45 46.79
CA LYS A 172 -56.72 12.20 45.76
C LYS A 172 -55.85 13.42 45.46
N ARG A 173 -56.43 14.62 45.40
CA ARG A 173 -55.65 15.87 45.22
C ARG A 173 -54.77 16.15 46.42
N ILE A 174 -55.25 15.91 47.64
CA ILE A 174 -54.47 16.10 48.87
C ILE A 174 -53.30 15.13 48.90
N GLU A 175 -53.54 13.84 48.61
CA GLU A 175 -52.48 12.82 48.54
C GLU A 175 -51.44 13.16 47.46
N TYR A 176 -51.90 13.61 46.29
CA TYR A 176 -51.01 14.08 45.23
C TYR A 176 -50.19 15.30 45.67
N ASN A 177 -50.80 16.25 46.38
CA ASN A 177 -50.11 17.44 46.89
C ASN A 177 -49.09 17.09 48.00
N GLN A 178 -49.40 16.10 48.84
CA GLN A 178 -48.49 15.58 49.85
C GLN A 178 -47.27 14.89 49.19
N LYS A 179 -47.50 14.09 48.15
CA LYS A 179 -46.44 13.39 47.39
C LYS A 179 -45.78 14.25 46.30
N LEU A 180 -46.18 15.52 46.15
CA LEU A 180 -45.72 16.40 45.08
C LEU A 180 -44.21 16.65 45.17
N GLY A 181 -43.65 16.66 46.38
CA GLY A 181 -42.20 16.77 46.62
C GLY A 181 -41.44 15.62 46.00
N GLU A 182 -41.82 14.39 46.35
CA GLU A 182 -41.22 13.15 45.84
C GLU A 182 -41.35 13.04 44.31
N ILE A 183 -42.53 13.35 43.76
CA ILE A 183 -42.76 13.33 42.31
C ILE A 183 -41.88 14.36 41.59
N LYS A 184 -41.68 15.55 42.17
CA LYS A 184 -40.77 16.56 41.61
C LYS A 184 -39.32 16.12 41.65
N GLU A 185 -38.89 15.47 42.72
CA GLU A 185 -37.54 14.91 42.84
C GLU A 185 -37.29 13.81 41.82
N ILE A 186 -38.21 12.84 41.70
CA ILE A 186 -38.15 11.78 40.68
C ILE A 186 -38.12 12.39 39.28
N LYS A 187 -38.95 13.40 38.99
CA LYS A 187 -38.92 14.08 37.68
C LYS A 187 -37.58 14.78 37.44
N LYS A 188 -37.03 15.44 38.46
CA LYS A 188 -35.73 16.11 38.38
C LYS A 188 -34.62 15.09 38.10
N THR A 189 -34.60 13.96 38.80
CA THR A 189 -33.60 12.89 38.59
C THR A 189 -33.72 12.25 37.19
N TRP A 190 -34.93 12.03 36.67
CA TRP A 190 -35.12 11.57 35.31
C TRP A 190 -34.62 12.57 34.26
N VAL A 191 -34.87 13.87 34.47
CA VAL A 191 -34.39 14.92 33.57
C VAL A 191 -32.87 15.03 33.63
N THR A 192 -32.25 14.98 34.82
CA THR A 192 -30.80 15.01 34.95
C THR A 192 -30.16 13.77 34.32
N LEU A 193 -30.73 12.57 34.53
CA LEU A 193 -30.26 11.34 33.90
C LEU A 193 -30.31 11.43 32.36
N LYS A 194 -31.45 11.87 31.80
CA LYS A 194 -31.57 12.07 30.34
C LYS A 194 -30.58 13.10 29.82
N SER A 195 -30.34 14.18 30.55
CA SER A 195 -29.36 15.20 30.17
C SER A 195 -27.93 14.66 30.20
N ALA A 196 -27.58 13.86 31.21
CA ALA A 196 -26.26 13.24 31.33
C ALA A 196 -26.01 12.24 30.20
N LEU A 197 -26.99 11.38 29.89
CA LEU A 197 -26.92 10.46 28.74
C LEU A 197 -26.81 11.22 27.41
N GLY A 198 -27.55 12.31 27.24
CA GLY A 198 -27.45 13.20 26.08
C GLY A 198 -26.05 13.80 25.92
N MET A 199 -25.47 14.30 27.01
CA MET A 199 -24.10 14.85 27.02
C MET A 199 -23.05 13.80 26.63
N ILE A 200 -23.17 12.57 27.15
CA ILE A 200 -22.26 11.47 26.77
C ILE A 200 -22.37 11.15 25.29
N PHE A 201 -23.59 11.13 24.73
CA PHE A 201 -23.80 10.88 23.31
C PHE A 201 -23.19 12.00 22.45
N ILE A 202 -23.42 13.26 22.81
CA ILE A 202 -22.86 14.43 22.13
C ILE A 202 -21.32 14.36 22.15
N LEU A 203 -20.71 14.08 23.31
CA LEU A 203 -19.26 13.92 23.45
C LEU A 203 -18.72 12.80 22.54
N LYS A 204 -19.38 11.64 22.49
CA LYS A 204 -19.00 10.55 21.58
C LYS A 204 -19.04 10.98 20.11
N VAL A 205 -20.08 11.71 19.70
CA VAL A 205 -20.20 12.25 18.34
C VAL A 205 -19.10 13.25 18.04
N PHE A 206 -18.79 14.18 18.95
CA PHE A 206 -17.70 15.13 18.80
C PHE A 206 -16.34 14.45 18.63
N ILE A 207 -16.05 13.42 19.45
CA ILE A 207 -14.81 12.64 19.34
C ILE A 207 -14.74 11.94 17.97
N LYS A 208 -15.83 11.30 17.53
CA LYS A 208 -15.90 10.63 16.22
C LYS A 208 -15.70 11.61 15.07
N ASN A 209 -16.32 12.79 15.13
CA ASN A 209 -16.17 13.84 14.13
C ASN A 209 -14.74 14.39 14.09
N LYS A 210 -14.09 14.60 15.25
CA LYS A 210 -12.69 15.03 15.33
C LYS A 210 -11.73 14.00 14.72
N LYS A 211 -11.97 12.70 14.97
CA LYS A 211 -11.22 11.60 14.34
C LYS A 211 -11.40 11.59 12.82
N ASN A 212 -12.64 11.68 12.34
CA ASN A 212 -12.96 11.72 10.91
C ASN A 212 -12.34 12.94 10.21
N LEU A 213 -12.35 14.11 10.86
CA LEU A 213 -11.72 15.32 10.35
C LEU A 213 -10.21 15.14 10.18
N ARG A 214 -9.52 14.57 11.19
CA ARG A 214 -8.09 14.24 11.09
C ARG A 214 -7.81 13.33 9.90
N ILE A 215 -8.59 12.26 9.72
CA ILE A 215 -8.42 11.33 8.59
C ILE A 215 -8.58 12.05 7.25
N ARG A 216 -9.59 12.92 7.11
CA ARG A 216 -9.79 13.71 5.87
C ARG A 216 -8.63 14.67 5.59
N ILE A 217 -8.15 15.37 6.62
CA ILE A 217 -7.00 16.28 6.50
C ILE A 217 -5.76 15.52 6.07
N PHE A 218 -5.45 14.38 6.70
CA PHE A 218 -4.31 13.55 6.32
C PHE A 218 -4.43 13.01 4.88
N SER A 219 -5.62 12.61 4.46
CA SER A 219 -5.88 12.18 3.08
C SER A 219 -5.64 13.31 2.07
N MET A 220 -6.14 14.52 2.37
CA MET A 220 -5.91 15.72 1.56
C MET A 220 -4.43 16.09 1.51
N LEU A 221 -3.72 16.04 2.64
CA LEU A 221 -2.28 16.31 2.70
C LEU A 221 -1.48 15.31 1.85
N LYS A 222 -1.86 14.03 1.87
CA LYS A 222 -1.23 12.99 1.03
C LYS A 222 -1.43 13.28 -0.46
N LYS A 223 -2.64 13.70 -0.86
CA LYS A 223 -2.91 14.14 -2.25
C LYS A 223 -2.09 15.38 -2.62
N PHE A 224 -2.01 16.36 -1.73
CA PHE A 224 -1.19 17.56 -1.95
C PHE A 224 0.29 17.23 -2.10
N GLN A 225 0.82 16.33 -1.27
CA GLN A 225 2.19 15.83 -1.39
C GLN A 225 2.44 15.15 -2.73
N GLN A 226 1.48 14.36 -3.24
CA GLN A 226 1.60 13.75 -4.57
C GLN A 226 1.64 14.80 -5.68
N ILE A 227 0.77 15.81 -5.63
CA ILE A 227 0.77 16.92 -6.58
C ILE A 227 2.10 17.68 -6.54
N ALA A 228 2.60 18.00 -5.35
CA ALA A 228 3.90 18.66 -5.18
C ALA A 228 5.06 17.84 -5.76
N ARG A 229 5.06 16.51 -5.56
CA ARG A 229 6.04 15.60 -6.18
C ARG A 229 5.94 15.60 -7.72
N CYS A 230 4.73 15.60 -8.27
CA CYS A 230 4.53 15.70 -9.72
C CYS A 230 5.05 17.03 -10.28
N ILE A 231 4.78 18.15 -9.61
CA ILE A 231 5.32 19.47 -9.98
C ILE A 231 6.85 19.46 -9.94
N GLY A 232 7.44 18.88 -8.90
CA GLY A 232 8.90 18.71 -8.78
C GLY A 232 9.49 17.91 -9.94
N LYS A 233 8.88 16.77 -10.30
CA LYS A 233 9.29 15.96 -11.47
C LYS A 233 9.19 16.74 -12.77
N MET A 234 8.08 17.45 -13.00
CA MET A 234 7.90 18.29 -14.19
C MET A 234 8.97 19.38 -14.29
N ARG A 235 9.34 20.01 -13.17
CA ARG A 235 10.43 21.00 -13.11
C ARG A 235 11.78 20.40 -13.47
N LEU A 236 12.09 19.19 -13.00
CA LEU A 236 13.32 18.47 -13.36
C LEU A 236 13.35 18.12 -14.86
N ILE A 237 12.24 17.63 -15.40
CA ILE A 237 12.10 17.34 -16.84
C ILE A 237 12.32 18.62 -17.66
N LEU A 238 11.68 19.74 -17.30
CA LEU A 238 11.88 21.04 -17.93
C LEU A 238 13.34 21.52 -17.88
N LYS A 239 14.02 21.34 -16.74
CA LYS A 239 15.45 21.65 -16.60
C LYS A 239 16.29 20.82 -17.57
N ASN A 240 16.02 19.52 -17.69
CA ASN A 240 16.71 18.64 -18.64
C ASN A 240 16.43 19.03 -20.09
N PHE A 241 15.20 19.38 -20.44
CA PHE A 241 14.88 19.88 -21.79
C PHE A 241 15.64 21.17 -22.13
N ARG A 242 15.69 22.13 -21.20
CA ARG A 242 16.46 23.38 -21.39
C ARG A 242 17.96 23.09 -21.54
N LYS A 243 18.53 22.21 -20.71
CA LYS A 243 19.92 21.75 -20.82
C LYS A 243 20.19 21.11 -22.17
N ASN A 244 19.36 20.16 -22.60
CA ASN A 244 19.52 19.47 -23.87
C ASN A 244 19.39 20.42 -25.07
N ARG A 245 18.48 21.40 -25.01
CA ARG A 245 18.38 22.44 -26.03
C ARG A 245 19.64 23.29 -26.09
N ALA A 246 20.14 23.75 -24.94
CA ALA A 246 21.39 24.51 -24.88
C ALA A 246 22.58 23.70 -25.42
N ILE A 247 22.70 22.42 -25.06
CA ILE A 247 23.73 21.52 -25.58
C ILE A 247 23.60 21.35 -27.09
N LYS A 248 22.39 21.18 -27.64
CA LYS A 248 22.19 21.08 -29.09
C LYS A 248 22.62 22.35 -29.82
N THR A 249 22.24 23.52 -29.30
CA THR A 249 22.69 24.82 -29.85
C THR A 249 24.20 24.96 -29.78
N LEU A 250 24.79 24.61 -28.64
CA LEU A 250 26.24 24.64 -28.42
C LEU A 250 26.95 23.66 -29.36
N MET A 251 26.48 22.43 -29.51
CA MET A 251 27.00 21.47 -30.48
C MET A 251 26.94 22.02 -31.90
N LEU A 252 25.82 22.61 -32.34
CA LEU A 252 25.73 23.19 -33.68
C LEU A 252 26.77 24.30 -33.91
N LEU A 253 27.03 25.13 -32.89
CA LEU A 253 28.08 26.15 -32.93
C LEU A 253 29.49 25.52 -32.96
N PHE A 254 29.72 24.45 -32.21
CA PHE A 254 31.03 23.79 -32.13
C PHE A 254 31.33 22.84 -33.29
N VAL A 255 30.33 22.29 -33.98
CA VAL A 255 30.49 21.39 -35.14
C VAL A 255 31.45 21.95 -36.21
N PRO A 256 31.35 23.21 -36.68
CA PRO A 256 32.31 23.74 -37.65
C PRO A 256 33.74 23.82 -37.08
N TYR A 257 33.90 24.23 -35.81
CA TYR A 257 35.21 24.26 -35.15
C TYR A 257 35.81 22.87 -34.98
N MET A 258 35.01 21.89 -34.56
CA MET A 258 35.44 20.48 -34.42
C MET A 258 35.81 19.88 -35.77
N LYS A 259 35.06 20.16 -36.84
CA LYS A 259 35.41 19.75 -38.21
C LYS A 259 36.71 20.40 -38.66
N SER A 260 36.91 21.69 -38.41
CA SER A 260 38.14 22.41 -38.73
C SER A 260 39.33 21.83 -37.95
N TRP A 261 39.17 21.63 -36.64
CA TRP A 261 40.18 21.03 -35.76
C TRP A 261 40.55 19.61 -36.20
N LEU A 262 39.57 18.76 -36.54
CA LEU A 262 39.82 17.42 -37.08
C LEU A 262 40.56 17.47 -38.42
N LYS A 263 40.21 18.39 -39.32
CA LYS A 263 40.93 18.59 -40.59
C LYS A 263 42.39 19.00 -40.33
N THR A 264 42.62 19.97 -39.47
CA THR A 264 43.97 20.45 -39.10
C THR A 264 44.79 19.34 -38.45
N ARG A 265 44.18 18.57 -37.55
CA ARG A 265 44.82 17.45 -36.87
C ARG A 265 45.16 16.32 -37.82
N LYS A 266 44.24 15.96 -38.73
CA LYS A 266 44.49 14.97 -39.81
C LYS A 266 45.63 15.42 -40.70
N LYS A 267 45.67 16.69 -41.10
CA LYS A 267 46.79 17.26 -41.90
C LYS A 267 48.12 17.18 -41.14
N LYS A 268 48.13 17.55 -39.85
CA LYS A 268 49.33 17.46 -39.00
C LYS A 268 49.85 16.03 -38.87
N TYR A 269 48.97 15.06 -38.66
CA TYR A 269 49.38 13.65 -38.58
C TYR A 269 49.82 13.09 -39.92
N MET A 270 49.14 13.42 -41.02
CA MET A 270 49.59 13.04 -42.36
C MET A 270 51.00 13.58 -42.63
N ASN A 271 51.27 14.83 -42.27
CA ASN A 271 52.61 15.42 -42.40
C ASN A 271 53.64 14.73 -41.49
N LEU A 272 53.29 14.40 -40.24
CA LEU A 272 54.18 13.65 -39.34
C LEU A 272 54.48 12.24 -39.87
N VAL A 273 53.48 11.56 -40.42
CA VAL A 273 53.65 10.23 -41.03
C VAL A 273 54.53 10.35 -42.26
N ALA A 274 54.26 11.30 -43.16
CA ALA A 274 55.08 11.58 -44.33
C ALA A 274 56.54 11.88 -43.93
N LEU A 275 56.76 12.78 -42.97
CA LEU A 275 58.10 13.09 -42.45
C LEU A 275 58.79 11.90 -41.79
N ASN A 276 58.04 11.03 -41.10
CA ASN A 276 58.62 9.82 -40.51
C ASN A 276 58.96 8.78 -41.59
N ILE A 277 58.12 8.63 -42.61
CA ILE A 277 58.38 7.76 -43.76
C ILE A 277 59.59 8.29 -44.51
N GLU A 278 59.65 9.57 -44.84
CA GLU A 278 60.82 10.23 -45.41
C GLU A 278 62.03 10.04 -44.51
N LYS A 279 61.95 10.30 -43.20
CA LYS A 279 63.09 10.12 -42.28
C LYS A 279 63.58 8.67 -42.18
N VAL A 280 62.68 7.69 -42.23
CA VAL A 280 63.03 6.27 -42.28
C VAL A 280 63.69 5.92 -43.62
N LEU A 281 63.15 6.42 -44.73
CA LEU A 281 63.68 6.21 -46.09
C LEU A 281 64.99 6.95 -46.36
N SER A 282 65.21 8.12 -45.74
CA SER A 282 66.26 9.07 -46.14
C SER A 282 67.66 8.75 -45.62
N CYS A 283 67.84 8.04 -44.50
CA CYS A 283 69.18 7.62 -44.00
C CYS A 283 69.09 6.76 -42.71
N SER A 284 70.05 5.83 -42.54
CA SER A 284 70.49 5.03 -41.36
C SER A 284 69.45 4.35 -40.44
N MET A 285 68.26 4.89 -40.28
CA MET A 285 67.20 4.37 -39.42
C MET A 285 66.54 3.12 -40.00
N LEU A 286 66.35 3.02 -41.32
CA LEU A 286 65.87 1.79 -41.98
C LEU A 286 66.86 0.63 -41.82
N PHE A 287 68.17 0.91 -41.93
CA PHE A 287 69.20 -0.08 -41.60
C PHE A 287 69.14 -0.47 -40.12
N ASN A 288 68.94 0.48 -39.21
CA ASN A 288 68.80 0.20 -37.78
C ASN A 288 67.51 -0.57 -37.44
N THR A 289 66.39 -0.32 -38.11
CA THR A 289 65.14 -1.09 -37.90
C THR A 289 65.26 -2.49 -38.49
N ILE A 290 65.85 -2.64 -39.68
CA ILE A 290 66.18 -3.94 -40.26
C ILE A 290 67.14 -4.70 -39.35
N ALA A 291 68.19 -4.05 -38.82
CA ALA A 291 69.13 -4.68 -37.91
C ALA A 291 68.47 -5.07 -36.58
N LYS A 292 67.59 -4.23 -36.01
CA LYS A 292 66.79 -4.58 -34.82
C LYS A 292 65.86 -5.75 -35.09
N TRP A 293 65.14 -5.73 -36.22
CA TRP A 293 64.24 -6.81 -36.61
C TRP A 293 64.99 -8.12 -36.83
N HIS A 294 66.10 -8.09 -37.57
CA HIS A 294 66.98 -9.24 -37.75
C HIS A 294 67.51 -9.76 -36.41
N LYS A 295 67.93 -8.87 -35.49
CA LYS A 295 68.32 -9.26 -34.12
C LYS A 295 67.18 -9.94 -33.37
N THR A 296 65.95 -9.43 -33.45
CA THR A 296 64.78 -10.06 -32.81
C THR A 296 64.49 -11.44 -33.39
N ILE A 297 64.56 -11.60 -34.71
CA ILE A 297 64.40 -12.89 -35.38
C ILE A 297 65.48 -13.87 -34.91
N LEU A 298 66.75 -13.45 -34.90
CA LEU A 298 67.85 -14.28 -34.41
C LEU A 298 67.66 -14.68 -32.94
N THR A 299 67.18 -13.77 -32.09
CA THR A 299 66.87 -14.13 -30.70
C THR A 299 65.75 -15.14 -30.60
N MET A 300 64.64 -14.96 -31.35
CA MET A 300 63.54 -15.93 -31.42
C MET A 300 64.04 -17.30 -31.90
N GLN A 301 64.83 -17.35 -32.97
CA GLN A 301 65.44 -18.57 -33.49
C GLN A 301 66.34 -19.25 -32.44
N ARG A 302 67.19 -18.49 -31.73
CA ARG A 302 68.02 -19.03 -30.64
C ARG A 302 67.17 -19.58 -29.51
N PHE A 303 66.10 -18.89 -29.11
CA PHE A 303 65.17 -19.37 -28.08
C PHE A 303 64.45 -20.65 -28.52
N ILE A 304 63.97 -20.73 -29.76
CA ILE A 304 63.34 -21.92 -30.32
C ILE A 304 64.33 -23.09 -30.34
N LYS A 305 65.56 -22.88 -30.83
CA LYS A 305 66.62 -23.91 -30.83
C LYS A 305 66.90 -24.41 -29.41
N LYS A 306 67.10 -23.48 -28.45
CA LYS A 306 67.33 -23.83 -27.04
C LYS A 306 66.15 -24.61 -26.45
N TYR A 307 64.92 -24.19 -26.74
CA TYR A 307 63.70 -24.87 -26.29
C TYR A 307 63.61 -26.29 -26.86
N LEU A 308 63.89 -26.48 -28.16
CA LEU A 308 63.90 -27.81 -28.79
C LEU A 308 64.95 -28.73 -28.15
N THR A 309 66.15 -28.22 -27.87
CA THR A 309 67.19 -28.98 -27.17
C THR A 309 66.75 -29.37 -25.75
N LEU A 310 66.19 -28.42 -24.98
CA LEU A 310 65.67 -28.70 -23.64
C LEU A 310 64.52 -29.71 -23.66
N LYS A 311 63.62 -29.59 -24.65
CA LYS A 311 62.52 -30.54 -24.87
C LYS A 311 63.08 -31.93 -25.14
N LYS A 312 64.07 -32.07 -26.03
CA LYS A 312 64.73 -33.35 -26.33
C LYS A 312 65.32 -33.98 -25.05
N ILE A 313 66.12 -33.22 -24.31
CA ILE A 313 66.74 -33.68 -23.04
C ILE A 313 65.68 -34.12 -22.03
N LEU A 314 64.57 -33.38 -21.91
CA LEU A 314 63.47 -33.74 -21.02
C LEU A 314 62.83 -35.08 -21.42
N TYR A 315 62.53 -35.26 -22.70
CA TYR A 315 61.93 -36.50 -23.20
C TYR A 315 62.88 -37.69 -23.03
N ASP A 316 64.17 -37.53 -23.34
CA ASP A 316 65.17 -38.59 -23.18
C ASP A 316 65.26 -39.03 -21.71
N LYS A 317 65.24 -38.07 -20.77
CA LYS A 317 65.21 -38.38 -19.32
C LYS A 317 63.94 -39.10 -18.90
N LEU A 318 62.77 -38.64 -19.33
CA LEU A 318 61.49 -39.29 -18.98
C LEU A 318 61.38 -40.70 -19.58
N LEU A 319 61.91 -40.90 -20.79
CA LEU A 319 61.98 -42.20 -21.44
C LEU A 319 62.93 -43.15 -20.69
N ASN A 320 64.09 -42.66 -20.22
CA ASN A 320 64.99 -43.44 -19.38
C ASN A 320 64.34 -43.85 -18.05
N MET A 321 63.64 -42.92 -17.38
CA MET A 321 62.89 -43.23 -16.16
C MET A 321 61.78 -44.25 -16.41
N TRP A 322 61.08 -44.16 -17.54
CA TRP A 322 60.11 -45.18 -17.96
C TRP A 322 60.76 -46.55 -18.10
N ASN A 323 61.89 -46.63 -18.81
CA ASN A 323 62.62 -47.88 -19.04
C ASN A 323 63.13 -48.50 -17.73
N GLU A 324 63.59 -47.66 -16.78
CA GLU A 324 63.96 -48.11 -15.44
C GLU A 324 62.77 -48.70 -14.68
N SER A 325 61.63 -48.02 -14.67
CA SER A 325 60.40 -48.50 -14.01
C SER A 325 59.88 -49.79 -14.65
N GLU A 326 59.92 -49.87 -15.98
CA GLU A 326 59.57 -51.08 -16.74
C GLU A 326 60.47 -52.24 -16.36
N ALA A 327 61.80 -52.04 -16.30
CA ALA A 327 62.75 -53.06 -15.88
C ALA A 327 62.51 -53.55 -14.44
N VAL A 328 62.10 -52.67 -13.52
CA VAL A 328 61.74 -53.05 -12.13
C VAL A 328 60.48 -53.92 -12.12
N ILE A 329 59.44 -53.55 -12.89
CA ILE A 329 58.20 -54.32 -13.01
C ILE A 329 58.48 -55.70 -13.62
N PHE A 330 59.31 -55.77 -14.67
CA PHE A 330 59.72 -57.04 -15.27
C PHE A 330 60.48 -57.94 -14.30
N LYS A 331 61.44 -57.40 -13.55
CA LYS A 331 62.16 -58.16 -12.52
C LYS A 331 61.20 -58.73 -11.47
N LYS A 332 60.17 -57.97 -11.04
CA LYS A 332 59.12 -58.44 -10.11
C LYS A 332 58.22 -59.52 -10.72
N LYS A 333 57.90 -59.46 -12.02
CA LYS A 333 57.12 -60.50 -12.74
C LYS A 333 57.92 -61.80 -12.88
N LEU A 334 59.22 -61.71 -13.17
CA LEU A 334 60.15 -62.85 -13.33
C LEU A 334 60.46 -63.59 -12.00
N THR A 335 60.55 -62.88 -10.87
CA THR A 335 60.76 -63.53 -9.56
C THR A 335 59.55 -64.32 -9.09
N LYS A 336 58.33 -63.96 -9.50
CA LYS A 336 57.10 -64.74 -9.24
C LYS A 336 56.98 -65.99 -10.10
N THR A 337 57.50 -65.97 -11.33
CA THR A 337 57.43 -67.11 -12.27
C THR A 337 58.56 -68.11 -12.09
N LYS A 338 59.73 -67.72 -11.57
CA LYS A 338 60.87 -68.62 -11.32
C LYS A 338 60.66 -69.73 -10.27
N LYS A 339 59.50 -69.80 -9.59
CA LYS A 339 59.11 -70.99 -8.80
C LYS A 339 58.54 -72.13 -9.66
N ARG A 340 58.32 -71.94 -10.96
CA ARG A 340 58.01 -73.02 -11.91
C ARG A 340 58.98 -72.91 -13.09
N THR A 341 59.59 -74.05 -13.43
CA THR A 341 60.43 -74.32 -14.61
C THR A 341 61.80 -73.61 -14.71
N ILE A 342 62.80 -74.31 -14.17
CA ILE A 342 64.20 -74.25 -14.62
C ILE A 342 64.33 -75.15 -15.85
N LYS A 343 65.07 -74.67 -16.87
CA LYS A 343 65.80 -75.38 -17.95
C LYS A 343 65.40 -74.90 -19.37
N SER A 344 66.03 -73.82 -19.81
CA SER A 344 66.67 -73.78 -21.13
C SER A 344 67.72 -72.67 -21.17
N LYS A 345 68.96 -73.08 -21.41
CA LYS A 345 70.10 -72.19 -21.65
C LYS A 345 70.07 -71.81 -23.12
N THR A 346 69.55 -70.63 -23.43
CA THR A 346 69.85 -69.96 -24.70
C THR A 346 70.54 -68.65 -24.36
N ARG A 347 71.85 -68.56 -24.66
CA ARG A 347 72.65 -67.34 -24.57
C ARG A 347 72.10 -66.34 -25.60
N VAL A 348 71.06 -65.60 -25.22
CA VAL A 348 70.70 -64.37 -25.90
C VAL A 348 71.66 -63.30 -25.39
N LYS A 349 72.46 -62.76 -26.31
CA LYS A 349 73.34 -61.62 -26.08
C LYS A 349 72.59 -60.56 -25.27
N LYS A 350 73.25 -60.00 -24.26
CA LYS A 350 72.80 -58.82 -23.49
C LYS A 350 72.73 -57.61 -24.42
N THR A 351 71.73 -57.56 -25.31
CA THR A 351 71.21 -56.29 -25.78
C THR A 351 70.28 -55.78 -24.69
N LEU A 352 70.56 -54.57 -24.21
CA LEU A 352 69.61 -53.77 -23.47
C LEU A 352 68.22 -53.87 -24.12
N GLY A 353 67.20 -54.16 -23.30
CA GLY A 353 65.83 -53.69 -23.52
C GLY A 353 65.03 -54.31 -24.66
N VAL A 354 64.55 -55.55 -24.50
CA VAL A 354 63.24 -55.90 -25.08
C VAL A 354 62.19 -55.21 -24.20
N SER A 355 61.94 -53.92 -24.47
CA SER A 355 60.75 -53.29 -23.94
C SER A 355 59.53 -53.92 -24.60
N THR A 356 58.52 -54.27 -23.82
CA THR A 356 57.27 -54.80 -24.37
C THR A 356 56.43 -53.73 -25.07
N ILE A 357 56.76 -52.45 -24.87
CA ILE A 357 55.99 -51.30 -25.38
C ILE A 357 56.87 -50.52 -26.37
N PRO A 358 56.43 -50.33 -27.63
CA PRO A 358 57.15 -49.51 -28.61
C PRO A 358 57.43 -48.07 -28.13
N GLU A 359 58.52 -47.48 -28.59
CA GLU A 359 58.99 -46.16 -28.14
C GLU A 359 58.00 -45.04 -28.50
N GLU A 360 57.32 -45.15 -29.65
CA GLU A 360 56.30 -44.21 -30.12
C GLU A 360 55.12 -44.16 -29.15
N ILE A 361 54.75 -45.32 -28.59
CA ILE A 361 53.65 -45.45 -27.63
C ILE A 361 54.08 -44.90 -26.28
N LYS A 362 55.31 -45.18 -25.83
CA LYS A 362 55.87 -44.55 -24.62
C LYS A 362 55.86 -43.03 -24.74
N LYS A 363 56.34 -42.49 -25.87
CA LYS A 363 56.32 -41.05 -26.17
C LYS A 363 54.90 -40.50 -26.18
N HIS A 364 53.91 -41.24 -26.69
CA HIS A 364 52.50 -40.85 -26.67
C HIS A 364 51.98 -40.68 -25.23
N TYR A 365 52.14 -41.67 -24.36
CA TYR A 365 51.66 -41.56 -22.98
C TYR A 365 52.42 -40.51 -22.16
N ILE A 366 53.75 -40.42 -22.33
CA ILE A 366 54.55 -39.35 -21.69
C ILE A 366 54.04 -37.98 -22.13
N THR A 367 53.79 -37.79 -23.43
CA THR A 367 53.26 -36.54 -23.96
C THR A 367 51.86 -36.26 -23.42
N LYS A 368 50.98 -37.27 -23.36
CA LYS A 368 49.64 -37.16 -22.79
C LYS A 368 49.68 -36.71 -21.33
N LEU A 369 50.58 -37.26 -20.51
CA LEU A 369 50.77 -36.88 -19.11
C LEU A 369 51.30 -35.44 -18.96
N ILE A 370 52.27 -35.05 -19.77
CA ILE A 370 52.78 -33.67 -19.76
C ILE A 370 51.64 -32.70 -20.11
N TRP A 371 50.82 -33.03 -21.10
CA TRP A 371 49.67 -32.22 -21.50
C TRP A 371 48.61 -32.11 -20.42
N THR A 372 48.27 -33.19 -19.70
CA THR A 372 47.31 -33.12 -18.61
C THR A 372 47.81 -32.20 -17.49
N LYS A 373 49.05 -32.37 -17.04
CA LYS A 373 49.63 -31.48 -16.01
C LYS A 373 49.72 -30.02 -16.45
N LEU A 374 49.99 -29.78 -17.73
CA LEU A 374 50.02 -28.43 -18.28
C LEU A 374 48.61 -27.84 -18.36
N LYS A 375 47.60 -28.64 -18.72
CA LYS A 375 46.19 -28.23 -18.73
C LYS A 375 45.71 -27.85 -17.33
N ASP A 376 46.01 -28.67 -16.33
CA ASP A 376 45.68 -28.40 -14.92
C ASP A 376 46.28 -27.05 -14.47
N TYR A 377 47.53 -26.79 -14.83
CA TYR A 377 48.19 -25.52 -14.54
C TYR A 377 47.56 -24.32 -15.28
N LEU A 378 47.20 -24.49 -16.55
CA LEU A 378 46.53 -23.44 -17.31
C LEU A 378 45.15 -23.11 -16.73
N GLU A 379 44.42 -24.11 -16.25
CA GLU A 379 43.15 -23.91 -15.55
C GLU A 379 43.35 -23.17 -14.23
N GLN A 380 44.38 -23.51 -13.45
CA GLN A 380 44.74 -22.76 -12.24
C GLN A 380 45.11 -21.30 -12.54
N ILE A 381 45.86 -21.05 -13.63
CA ILE A 381 46.15 -19.67 -14.07
C ILE A 381 44.85 -18.93 -14.43
N LYS A 382 43.94 -19.57 -15.16
CA LYS A 382 42.68 -18.91 -15.56
C LYS A 382 41.88 -18.49 -14.33
N LYS A 383 41.70 -19.41 -13.37
CA LYS A 383 41.04 -19.13 -12.09
C LYS A 383 41.73 -17.98 -11.35
N TYR A 384 43.05 -18.03 -11.22
CA TYR A 384 43.84 -16.94 -10.63
C TYR A 384 43.59 -15.59 -11.33
N THR A 385 43.55 -15.57 -12.67
CA THR A 385 43.29 -14.32 -13.40
C THR A 385 41.86 -13.80 -13.23
N GLU A 386 40.89 -14.69 -13.04
CA GLU A 386 39.49 -14.33 -12.76
C GLU A 386 39.38 -13.77 -11.34
N GLU A 387 39.95 -14.45 -10.34
CA GLU A 387 40.02 -13.98 -8.94
C GLU A 387 40.71 -12.62 -8.84
N CYS A 388 41.84 -12.39 -9.53
CA CYS A 388 42.49 -11.09 -9.55
C CYS A 388 41.59 -10.00 -10.15
N ARG A 389 40.81 -10.31 -11.20
CA ARG A 389 39.87 -9.34 -11.79
C ARG A 389 38.72 -9.03 -10.84
N GLU A 390 38.18 -10.03 -10.14
CA GLU A 390 37.13 -9.83 -9.14
C GLU A 390 37.61 -8.95 -7.99
N ILE A 391 38.84 -9.19 -7.50
CA ILE A 391 39.49 -8.33 -6.49
C ILE A 391 39.70 -6.91 -7.03
N ASP A 392 40.12 -6.76 -8.29
CA ASP A 392 40.25 -5.44 -8.91
C ASP A 392 38.91 -4.70 -8.99
N TYR A 393 37.79 -5.40 -9.23
CA TYR A 393 36.45 -4.80 -9.22
C TYR A 393 36.00 -4.45 -7.80
N ALA A 394 36.16 -5.36 -6.83
CA ALA A 394 35.79 -5.12 -5.43
C ALA A 394 36.57 -3.94 -4.82
N ASN A 395 37.88 -3.87 -5.06
CA ASN A 395 38.73 -2.76 -4.61
C ASN A 395 38.36 -1.42 -5.28
N LYS A 396 37.80 -1.43 -6.51
CA LYS A 396 37.27 -0.22 -7.17
C LYS A 396 35.92 0.21 -6.59
N GLU A 397 35.04 -0.73 -6.28
CA GLU A 397 33.74 -0.41 -5.66
C GLU A 397 33.91 0.15 -4.25
N GLN A 398 34.89 -0.37 -3.49
CA GLN A 398 35.23 0.06 -2.14
C GLN A 398 36.28 1.19 -2.11
N GLU A 399 36.66 1.76 -3.27
CA GLU A 399 37.73 2.75 -3.38
C GLU A 399 37.53 3.95 -2.45
N PHE A 400 36.27 4.39 -2.28
CA PHE A 400 35.91 5.48 -1.37
C PHE A 400 36.08 5.12 0.12
N GLU A 401 35.72 3.89 0.51
CA GLU A 401 35.85 3.40 1.89
C GLU A 401 37.31 3.09 2.24
N ILE A 402 38.07 2.51 1.31
CA ILE A 402 39.52 2.27 1.43
C ILE A 402 40.28 3.60 1.63
N LEU A 403 39.93 4.65 0.88
CA LEU A 403 40.58 5.97 0.94
C LEU A 403 40.23 6.79 2.18
N ILE A 404 39.02 6.64 2.72
CA ILE A 404 38.54 7.48 3.85
C ILE A 404 38.70 6.77 5.20
N MET A 405 38.51 5.45 5.23
CA MET A 405 38.51 4.65 6.47
C MET A 405 39.85 3.93 6.71
N ASN A 406 40.87 4.16 5.85
CA ASN A 406 42.17 3.48 5.89
C ASN A 406 42.05 1.94 5.97
N GLN A 407 41.05 1.36 5.31
CA GLN A 407 40.91 -0.09 5.24
C GLN A 407 41.94 -0.67 4.28
N GLU A 408 42.54 -1.81 4.64
CA GLU A 408 43.49 -2.49 3.78
C GLU A 408 42.79 -3.06 2.54
N LYS A 409 43.45 -2.98 1.39
CA LYS A 409 42.96 -3.60 0.15
C LYS A 409 42.88 -5.10 0.32
N VAL A 410 41.89 -5.72 -0.32
CA VAL A 410 41.80 -7.19 -0.34
C VAL A 410 43.09 -7.75 -0.94
N PRO A 411 43.80 -8.64 -0.24
CA PRO A 411 45.08 -9.17 -0.70
C PRO A 411 44.88 -10.10 -1.91
N TYR A 412 45.79 -9.99 -2.88
CA TYR A 412 45.75 -10.88 -4.04
C TYR A 412 46.13 -12.31 -3.65
N PRO A 413 45.53 -13.33 -4.30
CA PRO A 413 45.91 -14.71 -4.10
C PRO A 413 47.38 -14.96 -4.52
N GLN A 414 47.97 -16.04 -4.04
CA GLN A 414 49.32 -16.43 -4.44
C GLN A 414 49.31 -16.97 -5.88
N LYS A 415 50.25 -16.50 -6.70
CA LYS A 415 50.35 -16.91 -8.11
C LYS A 415 50.71 -18.40 -8.21
N PRO A 416 49.99 -19.19 -9.02
CA PRO A 416 50.30 -20.61 -9.20
C PRO A 416 51.70 -20.82 -9.78
N VAL A 417 52.47 -21.71 -9.16
CA VAL A 417 53.85 -22.02 -9.54
C VAL A 417 53.87 -22.91 -10.78
N LYS A 418 54.70 -22.55 -11.77
CA LYS A 418 54.83 -23.33 -13.00
C LYS A 418 55.30 -24.76 -12.68
N PRO A 419 54.59 -25.81 -13.14
CA PRO A 419 54.94 -27.18 -12.83
C PRO A 419 56.30 -27.53 -13.42
N ARG A 420 57.21 -28.00 -12.57
CA ARG A 420 58.44 -28.66 -13.01
C ARG A 420 58.10 -30.12 -13.30
N ILE A 421 58.11 -30.50 -14.57
CA ILE A 421 57.63 -31.82 -15.03
C ILE A 421 58.43 -32.97 -14.40
N LEU A 422 59.77 -32.86 -14.32
CA LEU A 422 60.63 -33.95 -13.82
C LEU A 422 60.35 -34.34 -12.35
N PRO A 423 60.32 -33.40 -11.38
CA PRO A 423 60.01 -33.74 -9.98
C PRO A 423 58.59 -34.28 -9.74
N LEU A 424 57.63 -33.91 -10.60
CA LEU A 424 56.22 -34.29 -10.45
C LEU A 424 55.94 -35.71 -10.95
N ILE A 425 56.85 -36.31 -11.72
CA ILE A 425 56.67 -37.65 -12.27
C ILE A 425 57.49 -38.63 -11.44
N THR A 426 56.80 -39.32 -10.52
CA THR A 426 57.37 -40.36 -9.68
C THR A 426 57.43 -41.70 -10.42
N ARG A 427 58.18 -42.67 -9.87
CA ARG A 427 58.21 -44.05 -10.39
C ARG A 427 56.83 -44.70 -10.38
N ASP A 428 55.97 -44.34 -9.44
CA ASP A 428 54.61 -44.87 -9.32
C ASP A 428 53.72 -44.42 -10.47
N ASN A 429 53.81 -43.15 -10.87
CA ASN A 429 53.10 -42.62 -12.05
C ASN A 429 53.50 -43.40 -13.32
N PHE A 430 54.80 -43.69 -13.48
CA PHE A 430 55.27 -44.52 -14.59
C PHE A 430 54.76 -45.96 -14.50
N SER A 431 54.68 -46.54 -13.31
CA SER A 431 54.17 -47.91 -13.13
C SER A 431 52.70 -48.04 -13.51
N GLU A 432 51.88 -47.04 -13.17
CA GLU A 432 50.47 -46.96 -13.55
C GLU A 432 50.29 -46.77 -15.06
N MET A 433 51.11 -45.90 -15.66
CA MET A 433 51.09 -45.70 -17.12
C MET A 433 51.53 -46.96 -17.87
N ILE A 434 52.52 -47.69 -17.38
CA ILE A 434 52.96 -48.96 -17.96
C ILE A 434 51.82 -49.98 -17.92
N GLN A 435 51.15 -50.13 -16.78
CA GLN A 435 50.00 -51.05 -16.65
C GLN A 435 48.82 -50.64 -17.54
N THR A 436 48.59 -49.34 -17.70
CA THR A 436 47.52 -48.82 -18.57
C THR A 436 47.87 -49.06 -20.05
N ALA A 437 49.11 -48.80 -20.44
CA ALA A 437 49.59 -49.11 -21.78
C ALA A 437 49.54 -50.62 -22.09
N GLU A 438 49.92 -51.49 -21.13
CA GLU A 438 49.79 -52.94 -21.27
C GLU A 438 48.33 -53.40 -21.45
N ARG A 439 47.37 -52.78 -20.76
CA ARG A 439 45.93 -53.05 -20.93
C ARG A 439 45.40 -52.60 -22.29
N GLU A 440 45.91 -51.48 -22.80
CA GLU A 440 45.49 -50.89 -24.08
C GLU A 440 46.24 -51.48 -25.30
N ARG A 441 46.91 -52.62 -25.14
CA ARG A 441 47.74 -53.23 -26.20
C ARG A 441 47.04 -53.42 -27.54
N ASN A 442 45.77 -53.77 -27.53
CA ASN A 442 44.96 -53.96 -28.75
C ASN A 442 44.71 -52.64 -29.52
N HIS A 443 44.86 -51.48 -28.85
CA HIS A 443 44.61 -50.16 -29.43
C HIS A 443 45.88 -49.47 -29.95
N TRP A 444 47.04 -50.08 -29.75
CA TRP A 444 48.34 -49.53 -30.15
C TRP A 444 48.45 -49.26 -31.65
N GLY A 445 47.89 -50.13 -32.49
CA GLY A 445 47.89 -49.95 -33.95
C GLY A 445 47.18 -48.68 -34.39
N VAL A 446 46.06 -48.34 -33.74
CA VAL A 446 45.29 -47.11 -34.02
C VAL A 446 46.08 -45.87 -33.62
N VAL A 447 46.74 -45.91 -32.45
CA VAL A 447 47.57 -44.80 -31.96
C VAL A 447 48.77 -44.56 -32.87
N ILE A 448 49.47 -45.62 -33.29
CA ILE A 448 50.62 -45.52 -34.20
C ILE A 448 50.18 -44.98 -35.56
N HIS A 449 49.07 -45.48 -36.12
CA HIS A 449 48.52 -44.98 -37.38
C HIS A 449 48.21 -43.48 -37.29
N ALA A 450 47.53 -43.04 -36.21
CA ALA A 450 47.22 -41.62 -36.00
C ALA A 450 48.46 -40.72 -35.87
N ILE A 451 49.55 -41.24 -35.27
CA ILE A 451 50.84 -40.51 -35.21
C ILE A 451 51.44 -40.38 -36.61
N ASN A 452 51.45 -41.46 -37.40
CA ASN A 452 51.99 -41.46 -38.75
C ASN A 452 51.21 -40.53 -39.69
N THR A 453 49.88 -40.52 -39.63
CA THR A 453 49.05 -39.59 -40.41
C THR A 453 49.34 -38.14 -40.07
N LYS A 454 49.55 -37.80 -38.79
CA LYS A 454 49.94 -36.43 -38.38
C LYS A 454 51.29 -36.02 -38.93
N LEU A 455 52.26 -36.94 -38.95
CA LEU A 455 53.58 -36.68 -39.53
C LEU A 455 53.49 -36.46 -41.05
N GLN A 456 52.71 -37.28 -41.76
CA GLN A 456 52.47 -37.13 -43.20
C GLN A 456 51.81 -35.78 -43.53
N MET A 457 50.77 -35.38 -42.79
CA MET A 457 50.13 -34.07 -42.98
C MET A 457 51.10 -32.91 -42.73
N SER A 458 51.95 -33.01 -41.71
CA SER A 458 52.96 -31.97 -41.45
C SER A 458 54.02 -31.86 -42.55
N TYR A 459 54.36 -32.99 -43.19
CA TYR A 459 55.27 -33.02 -44.33
C TYR A 459 54.65 -32.38 -45.57
N ILE A 460 53.39 -32.70 -45.88
CA ILE A 460 52.65 -32.12 -47.02
C ILE A 460 52.53 -30.60 -46.88
N ILE A 461 52.20 -30.09 -45.70
CA ILE A 461 52.11 -28.65 -45.45
C ILE A 461 53.46 -27.97 -45.68
N LYS A 462 54.55 -28.63 -45.23
CA LYS A 462 55.90 -28.11 -45.41
C LYS A 462 56.30 -28.08 -46.90
N THR A 463 55.99 -29.11 -47.67
CA THR A 463 56.31 -29.14 -49.10
C THR A 463 55.48 -28.16 -49.91
N GLN A 464 54.22 -27.91 -49.53
CA GLN A 464 53.39 -26.87 -50.17
C GLN A 464 53.95 -25.46 -49.93
N GLN A 465 54.42 -25.17 -48.71
CA GLN A 465 55.08 -23.90 -48.38
C GLN A 465 56.46 -23.71 -49.05
N GLU A 466 57.07 -24.77 -49.57
CA GLU A 466 58.34 -24.71 -50.31
C GLU A 466 58.10 -24.57 -51.83
N ILE A 467 56.89 -24.82 -52.32
CA ILE A 467 56.50 -24.73 -53.75
C ILE A 467 55.82 -23.37 -54.07
N GLU A 468 55.13 -22.77 -53.10
CA GLU A 468 54.64 -21.37 -53.15
C GLU A 468 55.75 -20.38 -52.79
#